data_AF-A0A519KVY6-F1
#
_entry.id   AF-A0A519KVY6-F1
#
_cell.length_a   1.000
_cell.length_b   1.000
_cell.length_c   1.000
_cell.angle_alpha   90.00
_cell.angle_beta   90.00
_cell.angle_gamma   90.00
#
_symmetry.space_group_name_H-M   'P 1'
#
loop_
_entity.id
_entity.type
_entity.pdbx_description
1 polymer ?
#
loop_
_entity_poly.entity_id
_entity_poly.type
_entity_poly.pdbx_seq_one_letter_code
_entity_poly.pdbx_strand_id
1 'polypeptide(L)'
;MVLLYVILLNIILAYFYFNYKEELIKEIKKKSPTMKFFQTYVFNKYLLTLVGFLVWMIFFDSTSFLVINELNGEIKRYENQLDFYKTEYEKNDKFYRKLMNNKDEKEKYARENYFMKKPNEEIFILVVDSSKIAKK
;
A
#
# COMPACT_ATOMS: atom_id res chain seq x y z
N MET A 1 86.94 22.81 10.25
CA MET A 1 85.84 23.44 11.01
C MET A 1 84.88 24.21 10.09
N VAL A 2 85.35 25.20 9.32
CA VAL A 2 84.52 25.98 8.35
C VAL A 2 83.87 25.11 7.27
N LEU A 3 84.61 24.17 6.68
CA LEU A 3 84.09 23.28 5.64
C LEU A 3 82.92 22.42 6.13
N LEU A 4 82.98 21.95 7.38
CA LEU A 4 81.93 21.14 7.99
C LEU A 4 80.64 21.95 8.17
N TYR A 5 80.78 23.23 8.55
CA TYR A 5 79.64 24.15 8.70
C TYR A 5 78.98 24.48 7.36
N VAL A 6 79.76 24.66 6.29
CA VAL A 6 79.24 24.91 4.94
C VAL A 6 78.48 23.69 4.41
N ILE A 7 78.97 22.49 4.65
CA ILE A 7 78.28 21.25 4.25
C ILE A 7 76.97 21.11 5.03
N LEU A 8 77.00 21.32 6.35
CA LEU A 8 75.80 21.24 7.19
C LEU A 8 74.74 22.26 6.77
N LEU A 9 75.16 23.51 6.48
CA LEU A 9 74.27 24.57 6.03
C LEU A 9 73.61 24.24 4.68
N ASN A 10 74.37 23.67 3.74
CA ASN A 10 73.83 23.23 2.45
C ASN A 10 72.83 22.07 2.61
N ILE A 11 73.09 21.11 3.51
CA ILE A 11 72.16 20.02 3.79
C ILE A 11 70.87 20.54 4.42
N ILE A 12 70.95 21.47 5.38
CA ILE A 12 69.78 22.08 6.01
C ILE A 12 68.97 22.90 4.98
N LEU A 13 69.64 23.70 4.14
CA LEU A 13 68.99 24.44 3.05
C LEU A 13 68.31 23.50 2.05
N ALA A 14 68.96 22.41 1.66
CA ALA A 14 68.40 21.42 0.75
C ALA A 14 67.18 20.71 1.37
N TYR A 15 67.25 20.35 2.66
CA TYR A 15 66.13 19.77 3.40
C TYR A 15 64.95 20.75 3.48
N PHE A 16 65.22 22.01 3.83
CA PHE A 16 64.20 23.05 3.91
C PHE A 16 63.56 23.31 2.55
N TYR A 17 64.37 23.41 1.49
CA TYR A 17 63.89 23.61 0.13
C TYR A 17 63.03 22.44 -0.37
N PHE A 18 63.45 21.20 -0.10
CA PHE A 18 62.71 20.00 -0.48
C PHE A 18 61.34 19.92 0.22
N ASN A 19 61.33 20.12 1.55
CA ASN A 19 60.10 20.07 2.34
C ASN A 19 59.10 21.18 1.95
N TYR A 20 59.61 22.39 1.71
CA TYR A 20 58.77 23.51 1.26
C TYR A 20 58.24 23.31 -0.17
N LYS A 21 59.02 22.67 -1.05
CA LYS A 21 58.59 22.35 -2.42
C LYS A 21 57.47 21.31 -2.45
N GLU A 22 57.51 20.30 -1.58
CA GLU A 22 56.45 19.30 -1.41
C GLU A 22 55.12 19.95 -0.94
N GLU A 23 55.19 20.90 0.00
CA GLU A 23 53.97 21.61 0.47
C GLU A 23 53.32 22.51 -0.59
N LEU A 24 54.12 23.05 -1.52
CA LEU A 24 53.65 23.94 -2.59
C LEU A 24 53.06 23.21 -3.80
N ILE A 25 53.44 21.96 -4.05
CA ILE A 25 52.97 21.19 -5.20
C ILE A 25 51.86 20.23 -4.75
N LYS A 26 50.71 20.79 -4.34
CA LYS A 26 49.46 20.01 -4.34
C LYS A 26 48.94 19.95 -5.77
N GLU A 27 48.92 18.76 -6.36
CA GLU A 27 48.32 18.55 -7.67
C GLU A 27 46.87 19.06 -7.68
N ILE A 28 46.55 19.98 -8.61
CA ILE A 28 45.17 20.40 -8.86
C ILE A 28 44.46 19.21 -9.51
N LYS A 29 43.85 18.34 -8.69
CA LYS A 29 42.98 17.25 -9.16
C LYS A 29 41.87 17.85 -10.02
N LYS A 30 41.97 17.72 -11.34
CA LYS A 30 40.98 18.25 -12.29
C LYS A 30 39.63 17.60 -12.03
N LYS A 31 38.69 18.37 -11.47
CA LYS A 31 37.34 17.91 -11.13
C LYS A 31 36.66 17.32 -12.38
N SER A 32 36.24 16.06 -12.29
CA SER A 32 35.59 15.31 -13.36
C SER A 32 34.44 16.12 -14.03
N PRO A 33 34.25 16.01 -15.36
CA PRO A 33 33.15 16.69 -16.06
C PRO A 33 31.77 16.34 -15.49
N THR A 34 31.60 15.11 -14.99
CA THR A 34 30.35 14.67 -14.34
C THR A 34 30.08 15.44 -13.04
N MET A 35 31.11 15.67 -12.22
CA MET A 35 31.00 16.38 -10.95
C MET A 35 30.59 17.85 -11.12
N LYS A 36 30.97 18.49 -12.25
CA LYS A 36 30.54 19.86 -12.54
C LYS A 36 29.06 19.93 -12.91
N PHE A 37 28.54 18.94 -13.63
CA PHE A 37 27.11 18.89 -14.01
C PHE A 37 26.22 18.72 -12.78
N PHE A 38 26.56 17.77 -11.89
CA PHE A 38 25.87 17.60 -10.61
C PHE A 38 25.98 18.84 -9.73
N GLN A 39 27.14 19.52 -9.70
CA GLN A 39 27.29 20.73 -8.90
C GLN A 39 26.44 21.91 -9.39
N THR A 40 26.25 22.08 -10.69
CA THR A 40 25.45 23.20 -11.22
C THR A 40 23.94 22.92 -11.14
N TYR A 41 23.50 21.69 -11.39
CA TYR A 41 22.08 21.34 -11.40
C TYR A 41 21.53 20.92 -10.02
N VAL A 42 22.29 20.13 -9.25
CA VAL A 42 21.82 19.56 -7.97
C VAL A 42 22.08 20.48 -6.77
N PHE A 43 23.13 21.31 -6.79
CA PHE A 43 23.39 22.30 -5.73
C PHE A 43 22.74 23.67 -6.00
N ASN A 44 21.81 23.75 -6.95
CA ASN A 44 21.00 24.95 -7.06
C ASN A 44 20.06 25.03 -5.84
N LYS A 45 20.18 26.10 -5.05
CA LYS A 45 19.42 26.29 -3.79
C LYS A 45 17.92 26.07 -4.00
N TYR A 46 17.38 26.46 -5.16
CA TYR A 46 15.97 26.29 -5.51
C TYR A 46 15.58 24.82 -5.71
N LEU A 47 16.46 24.03 -6.34
CA LEU A 47 16.21 22.62 -6.60
C LEU A 47 16.34 21.79 -5.32
N LEU A 48 17.29 22.14 -4.46
CA LEU A 48 17.42 21.52 -3.15
C LEU A 48 16.21 21.80 -2.25
N THR A 49 15.70 23.04 -2.23
CA THR A 49 14.46 23.38 -1.50
C THR A 49 13.23 22.69 -2.09
N LEU A 50 13.14 22.58 -3.42
CA LEU A 50 12.03 21.89 -4.08
C LEU A 50 12.04 20.39 -3.78
N VAL A 51 13.20 19.74 -3.87
CA VAL A 51 13.35 18.32 -3.56
C VAL A 51 13.08 18.06 -2.07
N GLY A 52 13.62 18.90 -1.18
CA GLY A 52 13.31 18.81 0.25
C GLY A 52 11.82 18.98 0.54
N PHE A 53 11.16 19.91 -0.14
CA PHE A 53 9.72 20.12 -0.04
C PHE A 53 8.91 18.93 -0.58
N LEU A 54 9.30 18.35 -1.72
CA LEU A 54 8.65 17.16 -2.26
C LEU A 54 8.83 15.94 -1.36
N VAL A 55 10.04 15.74 -0.82
CA VAL A 55 10.31 14.68 0.15
C VAL A 55 9.48 14.90 1.42
N TRP A 56 9.33 16.14 1.90
CA TRP A 56 8.42 16.47 2.99
C TRP A 56 6.97 16.11 2.67
N MET A 57 6.47 16.51 1.50
CA MET A 57 5.11 16.20 1.03
C MET A 57 4.85 14.70 0.81
N ILE A 58 5.89 13.87 0.68
CA ILE A 58 5.75 12.43 0.48
C ILE A 58 5.89 11.66 1.80
N PHE A 59 6.84 12.05 2.66
CA PHE A 59 7.17 11.32 3.89
C PHE A 59 6.47 11.86 5.15
N PHE A 60 6.35 13.18 5.26
CA PHE A 60 5.76 13.84 6.44
C PHE A 60 4.30 14.21 6.21
N ASP A 61 3.91 14.53 4.99
CA ASP A 61 2.51 14.79 4.67
C ASP A 61 1.72 13.48 4.59
N SER A 62 0.43 13.58 4.91
CA SER A 62 -0.52 12.53 5.26
C SER A 62 -0.84 11.54 4.13
N THR A 63 -0.16 11.66 2.98
CA THR A 63 -0.29 10.79 1.81
C THR A 63 0.41 9.45 2.06
N SER A 64 0.12 8.83 3.21
CA SER A 64 0.60 7.48 3.47
C SER A 64 -0.11 6.55 2.49
N PHE A 65 0.68 5.89 1.66
CA PHE A 65 0.20 4.84 0.76
C PHE A 65 -0.67 3.79 1.48
N LEU A 66 -0.43 3.61 2.79
CA LEU A 66 -1.20 2.76 3.68
C LEU A 66 -2.67 3.20 3.80
N VAL A 67 -2.92 4.49 4.03
CA VAL A 67 -4.28 5.06 4.13
C VAL A 67 -5.02 4.89 2.79
N ILE A 68 -4.36 5.14 1.66
CA ILE A 68 -4.98 4.93 0.35
C ILE A 68 -5.34 3.46 0.12
N ASN A 69 -4.49 2.52 0.55
CA ASN A 69 -4.78 1.10 0.45
C ASN A 69 -5.96 0.68 1.35
N GLU A 70 -6.04 1.22 2.57
CA GLU A 70 -7.16 0.99 3.49
C GLU A 70 -8.47 1.53 2.92
N LEU A 71 -8.48 2.77 2.42
CA LEU A 71 -9.66 3.36 1.77
C LEU A 71 -10.09 2.55 0.54
N ASN A 72 -9.16 2.08 -0.29
CA ASN A 72 -9.50 1.21 -1.42
C ASN A 72 -10.11 -0.13 -0.96
N GLY A 73 -9.64 -0.67 0.17
CA GLY A 73 -10.24 -1.83 0.80
C GLY A 73 -11.68 -1.58 1.26
N GLU A 74 -11.95 -0.42 1.87
CA GLU A 74 -13.29 -0.01 2.26
C GLU A 74 -14.22 0.17 1.05
N ILE A 75 -13.74 0.83 -0.01
CA ILE A 75 -14.50 1.00 -1.26
C ILE A 75 -14.92 -0.36 -1.82
N LYS A 76 -13.98 -1.29 -1.96
CA LYS A 76 -14.27 -2.64 -2.45
C LYS A 76 -15.28 -3.38 -1.55
N ARG A 77 -15.18 -3.19 -0.23
CA ARG A 77 -16.13 -3.76 0.74
C ARG A 77 -17.53 -3.17 0.56
N TYR A 78 -17.66 -1.87 0.29
CA TYR A 78 -18.96 -1.23 0.02
C TYR A 78 -19.54 -1.67 -1.32
N GLU A 79 -18.72 -1.79 -2.36
CA GLU A 79 -19.14 -2.29 -3.67
C GLU A 79 -19.67 -3.73 -3.58
N ASN A 80 -18.96 -4.62 -2.87
CA ASN A 80 -19.41 -5.99 -2.66
C ASN A 80 -20.74 -6.06 -1.89
N GLN A 81 -20.92 -5.20 -0.87
CA GLN A 81 -22.20 -5.13 -0.14
C GLN A 81 -23.32 -4.63 -1.04
N LEU A 82 -23.06 -3.60 -1.84
CA LEU A 82 -24.03 -3.06 -2.80
C LEU A 82 -24.47 -4.16 -3.78
N ASP A 83 -23.52 -4.90 -4.35
CA ASP A 83 -23.80 -5.97 -5.31
C ASP A 83 -24.59 -7.12 -4.67
N PHE A 84 -24.22 -7.51 -3.46
CA PHE A 84 -24.95 -8.51 -2.68
C PHE A 84 -26.41 -8.09 -2.43
N TYR A 85 -26.65 -6.88 -1.94
CA TYR A 85 -28.00 -6.40 -1.65
C TYR A 85 -28.83 -6.20 -2.91
N LYS A 86 -28.24 -5.76 -4.03
CA LYS A 86 -28.92 -5.71 -5.32
C LYS A 86 -29.36 -7.08 -5.79
N THR A 87 -28.47 -8.07 -5.72
CA THR A 87 -28.76 -9.45 -6.13
C THR A 87 -29.87 -10.08 -5.28
N GLU A 88 -29.79 -9.92 -3.95
CA GLU A 88 -30.84 -10.40 -3.05
C GLU A 88 -32.15 -9.65 -3.25
N TYR A 89 -32.12 -8.34 -3.52
CA TYR A 89 -33.32 -7.57 -3.86
C TYR A 89 -33.99 -8.11 -5.12
N GLU A 90 -33.26 -8.33 -6.21
CA GLU A 90 -33.81 -8.85 -7.47
C GLU A 90 -34.42 -10.24 -7.29
N LYS A 91 -33.73 -11.12 -6.56
CA LYS A 91 -34.22 -12.46 -6.22
C LYS A 91 -35.51 -12.40 -5.41
N ASN A 92 -35.53 -11.56 -4.36
CA ASN A 92 -36.69 -11.41 -3.49
C ASN A 92 -37.86 -10.72 -4.18
N ASP A 93 -37.63 -9.70 -5.02
CA ASP A 93 -38.67 -9.04 -5.81
C ASP A 93 -39.27 -10.02 -6.83
N LYS A 94 -38.45 -10.81 -7.51
CA LYS A 94 -38.94 -11.86 -8.42
C LYS A 94 -39.78 -12.91 -7.68
N PHE A 95 -39.31 -13.35 -6.51
CA PHE A 95 -40.06 -14.27 -5.66
C PHE A 95 -41.38 -13.66 -5.18
N TYR A 96 -41.36 -12.42 -4.70
CA TYR A 96 -42.52 -11.68 -4.25
C TYR A 96 -43.55 -11.49 -5.36
N ARG A 97 -43.13 -11.11 -6.58
CA ARG A 97 -44.04 -10.99 -7.73
C ARG A 97 -44.66 -12.33 -8.12
N LYS A 98 -43.85 -13.41 -8.13
CA LYS A 98 -44.36 -14.77 -8.39
C LYS A 98 -45.42 -15.16 -7.36
N LEU A 99 -45.12 -14.92 -6.08
CA LEU A 99 -46.03 -15.17 -4.98
C LEU A 99 -47.29 -14.31 -5.13
N MET A 100 -47.18 -13.00 -5.35
CA MET A 100 -48.32 -12.09 -5.41
C MET A 100 -49.27 -12.33 -6.58
N ASN A 101 -48.74 -12.76 -7.73
CA ASN A 101 -49.54 -12.96 -8.94
C ASN A 101 -50.14 -14.36 -9.05
N ASN A 102 -49.69 -15.34 -8.27
CA ASN A 102 -50.18 -16.72 -8.34
C ASN A 102 -50.75 -17.20 -7.00
N LYS A 103 -52.06 -17.49 -6.98
CA LYS A 103 -52.77 -17.95 -5.78
C LYS A 103 -52.26 -19.31 -5.27
N ASP A 104 -51.92 -20.23 -6.16
CA ASP A 104 -51.47 -21.57 -5.78
C ASP A 104 -50.08 -21.52 -5.14
N GLU A 105 -49.20 -20.65 -5.65
CA GLU A 105 -47.87 -20.40 -5.07
C GLU A 105 -47.98 -19.75 -3.68
N LYS A 106 -48.94 -18.83 -3.46
CA LYS A 106 -49.24 -18.29 -2.10
C LYS A 106 -49.65 -19.37 -1.14
N GLU A 107 -50.62 -20.19 -1.54
CA GLU A 107 -51.17 -21.25 -0.69
C GLU A 107 -50.09 -22.28 -0.35
N LYS A 108 -49.26 -22.66 -1.35
CA LYS A 108 -48.11 -23.54 -1.14
C LYS A 108 -47.10 -22.94 -0.15
N TYR A 109 -46.70 -21.69 -0.33
CA TYR A 109 -45.75 -21.03 0.57
C TYR A 109 -46.27 -20.91 2.00
N ALA A 110 -47.56 -20.57 2.17
CA ALA A 110 -48.21 -20.47 3.48
C ALA A 110 -48.33 -21.84 4.18
N ARG A 111 -48.56 -22.93 3.42
CA ARG A 111 -48.59 -24.30 3.95
C ARG A 111 -47.20 -24.80 4.33
N GLU A 112 -46.19 -24.56 3.51
CA GLU A 112 -44.81 -25.06 3.73
C GLU A 112 -44.07 -24.29 4.83
N ASN A 113 -44.21 -22.96 4.88
CA ASN A 113 -43.41 -22.13 5.80
C ASN A 113 -44.15 -21.76 7.08
N TYR A 114 -45.48 -21.67 7.03
CA TYR A 114 -46.31 -21.21 8.16
C TYR A 114 -47.35 -22.24 8.60
N PHE A 115 -47.40 -23.42 7.98
CA PHE A 115 -48.36 -24.48 8.30
C PHE A 115 -49.81 -23.99 8.33
N MET A 116 -50.16 -23.02 7.46
CA MET A 116 -51.52 -22.52 7.37
C MET A 116 -52.43 -23.59 6.76
N LYS A 117 -53.66 -23.71 7.28
CA LYS A 117 -54.68 -24.65 6.81
C LYS A 117 -56.05 -23.99 6.72
N LYS A 118 -56.93 -24.56 5.90
CA LYS A 118 -58.35 -24.17 5.91
C LYS A 118 -59.04 -24.74 7.15
N PRO A 119 -60.16 -24.15 7.61
CA PRO A 119 -60.86 -24.61 8.81
C PRO A 119 -61.31 -26.07 8.77
N ASN A 120 -61.54 -26.62 7.57
CA ASN A 120 -61.99 -27.97 7.31
C ASN A 120 -60.84 -28.95 6.96
N GLU A 121 -59.59 -28.59 7.24
CA GLU A 121 -58.41 -29.43 6.94
C GLU A 121 -57.61 -29.79 8.22
N GLU A 122 -57.05 -31.00 8.23
CA GLU A 122 -56.16 -31.50 9.29
C GLU A 122 -54.72 -31.61 8.77
N ILE A 123 -53.74 -31.15 9.56
CA ILE A 123 -52.32 -31.22 9.21
C ILE A 123 -51.70 -32.41 9.95
N PHE A 124 -51.10 -33.34 9.20
CA PHE A 124 -50.32 -34.43 9.75
C PHE A 124 -48.82 -34.13 9.57
N ILE A 125 -48.09 -33.96 10.66
CA ILE A 125 -46.63 -33.81 10.63
C ILE A 125 -46.03 -35.20 10.85
N LEU A 126 -45.40 -35.75 9.81
CA LEU A 126 -44.71 -37.03 9.90
C LEU A 126 -43.32 -36.81 10.50
N VAL A 127 -43.19 -37.03 11.81
CA VAL A 127 -41.87 -37.09 12.46
C VAL A 127 -41.33 -38.51 12.27
N VAL A 128 -40.39 -38.65 11.35
CA VAL A 128 -39.65 -39.91 11.22
C VAL A 128 -38.68 -39.98 12.39
N ASP A 129 -38.98 -40.83 13.37
CA ASP A 129 -38.04 -41.14 14.45
C ASP A 129 -36.82 -41.85 13.84
N SER A 130 -35.73 -41.12 13.63
CA SER A 130 -34.47 -41.66 13.09
C SER A 130 -33.89 -42.81 13.95
N SER A 131 -34.40 -42.98 15.18
CA SER A 131 -34.07 -44.07 16.10
C SER A 131 -34.65 -45.44 15.68
N LYS A 132 -35.67 -45.47 14.80
CA LYS A 132 -36.28 -46.71 14.27
C LYS A 132 -35.92 -47.01 12.82
N ILE A 133 -35.01 -46.23 12.21
CA ILE A 133 -34.39 -46.60 10.94
C ILE A 133 -33.34 -47.66 11.27
N ALA A 134 -33.82 -48.88 11.50
CA ALA A 134 -32.98 -50.02 11.78
C ALA A 134 -31.96 -50.17 10.65
N LYS A 135 -30.69 -50.07 11.05
CA LYS A 135 -29.49 -50.53 10.36
C LYS A 135 -29.84 -51.72 9.44
N LYS A 136 -29.78 -51.51 8.13
CA LYS A 136 -29.73 -52.58 7.14
C LYS A 136 -28.61 -52.29 6.16
#